data_AF-A0A8J5LFP1-F1
#
_entry.id   AF-A0A8J5LFP1-F1
#
_cell.length_a   1.000
_cell.length_b   1.000
_cell.length_c   1.000
_cell.angle_alpha   90.00
_cell.angle_beta   90.00
_cell.angle_gamma   90.00
#
_symmetry.space_group_name_H-M   'P 1'
#
loop_
_entity.id
_entity.type
_entity.pdbx_description
1 polymer ?
#
loop_
_entity_poly.entity_id
_entity_poly.type
_entity_poly.pdbx_seq_one_letter_code
_entity_poly.pdbx_strand_id
1 'polypeptide(L)' 'MGSLNGAIAEAIRIWKSNFDKEFLGVEECPICYSINHTTNHSLPRLACKTCKHKFHSACLYKWFSTSHKSTCPLCQSPF' A
#
# COMPACT_ATOMS: atom_id res chain seq x y z
N MET A 1 -5.76 19.34 -37.86
CA MET A 1 -6.82 19.01 -36.88
C MET A 1 -6.50 17.64 -36.29
N GLY A 2 -6.02 17.60 -35.04
CA GLY A 2 -5.75 16.32 -34.36
C GLY A 2 -7.07 15.59 -34.13
N SER A 3 -7.15 14.32 -34.51
CA SER A 3 -8.35 13.51 -34.29
C SER A 3 -8.63 13.39 -32.79
N LEU A 4 -9.87 13.62 -32.37
CA LEU A 4 -10.32 13.50 -30.98
C LEU A 4 -9.93 12.15 -30.36
N ASN A 5 -9.95 11.09 -31.17
CA ASN A 5 -9.55 9.73 -30.79
C ASN A 5 -8.09 9.64 -30.35
N GLY A 6 -7.18 10.42 -30.97
CA GLY A 6 -5.77 10.47 -30.57
C GLY A 6 -5.56 11.14 -29.21
N ALA A 7 -6.34 12.18 -28.91
CA ALA A 7 -6.27 12.90 -27.64
C ALA A 7 -6.76 12.06 -26.44
N ILE A 8 -7.85 11.31 -26.61
CA ILE A 8 -8.38 10.41 -25.57
C ILE A 8 -7.39 9.27 -25.30
N ALA A 9 -6.84 8.66 -26.36
CA ALA A 9 -5.84 7.61 -26.22
C ALA A 9 -4.59 8.10 -25.46
N GLU A 10 -4.13 9.32 -25.75
CA GLU A 10 -3.01 9.92 -25.02
C GLU A 10 -3.32 10.16 -23.54
N ALA A 11 -4.50 10.72 -23.23
CA ALA A 11 -4.91 10.95 -21.85
C ALA A 11 -4.94 9.64 -21.03
N ILE A 12 -5.45 8.55 -21.61
CA ILE A 12 -5.46 7.23 -20.96
C ILE A 12 -4.04 6.71 -20.73
N ARG A 13 -3.12 6.87 -21.70
CA ARG A 13 -1.72 6.46 -21.54
C ARG A 13 -1.02 7.22 -20.41
N ILE A 14 -1.21 8.53 -20.33
CA ILE A 14 -0.64 9.36 -19.26
C ILE A 14 -1.20 8.93 -17.91
N TRP A 15 -2.53 8.76 -17.81
CA TRP A 15 -3.17 8.29 -16.58
C TRP A 15 -2.64 6.93 -16.13
N LYS A 16 -2.54 5.95 -17.04
CA LYS A 16 -1.97 4.61 -16.78
C LYS A 16 -0.53 4.71 -16.25
N SER A 17 0.32 5.52 -16.89
CA SER A 17 1.71 5.74 -16.45
C SER A 17 1.78 6.33 -15.04
N ASN A 18 0.93 7.32 -14.74
CA ASN A 18 0.90 7.93 -13.40
C ASN A 18 0.39 6.95 -12.35
N PHE A 19 -0.63 6.15 -12.69
CA PHE A 19 -1.14 5.09 -11.83
C PHE A 19 -0.06 4.05 -11.53
N ASP A 20 0.65 3.53 -12.55
CA ASP A 20 1.72 2.55 -12.35
C ASP A 20 2.85 3.10 -11.45
N LYS A 21 3.18 4.40 -11.59
CA LYS A 21 4.19 5.06 -10.76
C LYS A 21 3.78 5.21 -9.29
N GLU A 22 2.49 5.42 -9.01
CA GLU A 22 1.99 5.56 -7.62
C GLU A 22 2.28 4.31 -6.78
N PHE A 23 2.26 3.13 -7.40
CA PHE A 23 2.48 1.84 -6.71
C PHE A 23 3.87 1.26 -6.92
N LEU A 24 4.75 1.94 -7.66
CA LEU A 24 6.09 1.44 -7.93
C LEU A 24 6.89 1.29 -6.62
N GLY A 25 7.32 0.06 -6.33
CA GLY A 25 8.08 -0.26 -5.12
C GLY A 25 7.23 -0.31 -3.84
N VAL A 26 5.91 -0.30 -3.93
CA VAL A 26 5.01 -0.53 -2.80
C VAL A 26 4.78 -2.03 -2.66
N GLU A 27 5.32 -2.61 -1.59
CA GLU A 27 5.04 -4.00 -1.21
C GLU A 27 3.66 -4.14 -0.58
N GLU A 28 3.09 -5.34 -0.65
CA GLU A 28 1.82 -5.66 -0.02
C GLU A 28 1.92 -5.65 1.52
N CYS A 29 0.82 -5.33 2.19
CA CYS A 29 0.74 -5.41 3.65
C CYS A 29 0.79 -6.88 4.11
N PRO A 30 1.77 -7.32 4.92
CA PRO A 30 1.90 -8.73 5.32
C PRO A 30 0.76 -9.28 6.19
N ILE A 31 -0.15 -8.43 6.68
CA ILE A 31 -1.31 -8.87 7.49
C ILE A 31 -2.51 -9.23 6.61
N CYS A 32 -2.75 -8.46 5.53
CA CYS A 32 -3.94 -8.61 4.69
C CYS A 32 -3.64 -8.98 3.23
N TYR A 33 -2.35 -9.09 2.87
CA TYR A 33 -1.87 -9.46 1.54
C TYR A 33 -2.44 -8.58 0.42
N SER A 34 -2.56 -7.28 0.69
CA SER A 34 -3.02 -6.29 -0.28
C SER A 34 -2.19 -5.02 -0.18
N ILE A 35 -1.97 -4.37 -1.34
CA ILE A 35 -1.36 -3.04 -1.42
C ILE A 35 -2.38 -1.98 -0.95
N ASN A 36 -3.63 -2.08 -1.38
CA ASN A 36 -4.70 -1.17 -0.96
C ASN A 36 -5.54 -1.82 0.14
N HIS A 37 -5.69 -1.14 1.27
CA HIS A 37 -6.59 -1.61 2.32
C HIS A 37 -8.04 -1.63 1.80
N THR A 38 -8.76 -2.71 2.05
CA THR A 38 -10.05 -3.02 1.38
C THR A 38 -11.18 -2.05 1.71
N THR A 39 -11.10 -1.33 2.84
CA THR A 39 -12.18 -0.42 3.27
C THR A 39 -11.83 1.07 3.18
N ASN A 40 -10.54 1.42 3.28
CA ASN A 40 -10.12 2.82 3.35
C ASN A 40 -9.06 3.18 2.30
N HIS A 41 -8.71 2.22 1.43
CA HIS A 41 -7.80 2.40 0.30
C HIS A 41 -6.42 2.96 0.66
N SER A 42 -6.02 2.86 1.93
CA SER A 42 -4.68 3.29 2.37
C SER A 42 -3.61 2.31 1.89
N LEU A 43 -2.39 2.83 1.70
CA LEU A 43 -1.19 2.04 1.39
C LEU A 43 -0.46 1.61 2.66
N PRO A 44 0.33 0.52 2.62
CA PRO A 44 1.18 0.13 3.74
C PRO A 44 2.33 1.14 3.88
N ARG A 45 2.25 2.00 4.89
CA ARG A 45 3.23 3.08 5.13
C ARG A 45 3.95 2.95 6.47
N LEU A 46 3.41 2.22 7.44
CA LEU A 46 4.04 2.01 8.75
C LEU A 46 5.09 0.91 8.68
N ALA A 47 6.36 1.31 8.63
CA ALA A 47 7.48 0.38 8.59
C ALA A 47 7.91 -0.07 9.99
N CYS A 48 8.15 -1.37 10.17
CA CYS A 48 8.86 -1.86 11.36
C CYS A 48 10.29 -1.30 11.39
N LYS A 49 10.73 -0.78 12.54
CA LYS A 49 12.10 -0.24 12.68
C LYS A 49 13.19 -1.29 12.50
N THR A 50 12.92 -2.55 12.83
CA THR A 50 13.86 -3.67 12.70
C THR A 50 13.84 -4.27 11.30
N CYS A 51 12.73 -4.88 10.87
CA CYS A 51 12.68 -5.64 9.61
C CYS A 51 12.20 -4.85 8.38
N LYS A 52 11.88 -3.55 8.53
CA LYS A 52 11.49 -2.60 7.47
C LYS A 52 10.22 -2.91 6.68
N HIS A 53 9.60 -4.08 6.86
CA HIS A 53 8.29 -4.40 6.28
C HIS A 53 7.24 -3.37 6.69
N LYS A 54 6.37 -3.00 5.75
CA LYS A 54 5.36 -1.96 5.91
C LYS A 54 3.96 -2.56 6.10
N PHE A 55 3.17 -1.93 6.93
CA PHE A 55 1.80 -2.35 7.24
C PHE A 55 0.82 -1.19 7.02
N HIS A 56 -0.44 -1.52 6.72
CA HIS A 56 -1.53 -0.55 6.89
C HIS A 56 -1.69 -0.23 8.37
N SER A 57 -1.92 1.05 8.71
CA SER A 57 -2.16 1.45 10.09
C SER A 57 -3.32 0.67 10.72
N ALA A 58 -4.42 0.53 9.98
CA ALA A 58 -5.61 -0.20 10.44
C ALA A 58 -5.31 -1.69 10.73
N CYS A 59 -4.59 -2.38 9.84
CA CYS A 59 -4.21 -3.77 10.05
C CYS A 59 -3.30 -3.94 11.27
N LEU A 60 -2.30 -3.07 11.40
CA LEU A 60 -1.33 -3.15 12.49
C LEU A 60 -1.95 -2.85 13.85
N TYR A 61 -2.81 -1.82 13.95
CA TYR A 61 -3.51 -1.53 15.20
C TYR A 61 -4.48 -2.63 15.60
N LYS A 62 -5.19 -3.23 14.63
CA LYS A 62 -6.03 -4.41 14.89
C LYS A 62 -5.19 -5.60 15.37
N TRP A 63 -3.99 -5.80 14.81
CA TRP A 63 -3.07 -6.83 15.27
C TRP A 63 -2.65 -6.61 16.73
N PHE A 64 -2.27 -5.38 17.11
CA PHE A 64 -1.88 -5.06 18.48
C PHE A 64 -3.04 -5.27 19.48
N SER A 65 -4.25 -4.85 19.11
CA SER A 65 -5.41 -5.00 19.99
C SER A 65 -5.81 -6.46 20.20
N THR A 66 -5.68 -7.30 19.17
CA THR A 66 -6.05 -8.74 19.23
C THR A 66 -4.95 -9.63 19.82
N SER A 67 -3.67 -9.29 19.61
CA SER A 67 -2.54 -10.04 20.18
C SER A 67 -2.15 -9.60 21.60
N HIS A 68 -2.70 -8.48 22.07
CA HIS A 68 -2.32 -7.81 23.32
C HIS A 68 -0.81 -7.48 23.42
N LYS A 69 -0.15 -7.26 22.28
CA LYS A 69 1.28 -6.94 22.18
C LYS A 69 1.55 -5.90 21.10
N SER A 70 2.44 -4.96 21.37
CA SER A 70 2.91 -3.95 20.40
C SER A 70 4.18 -4.40 19.68
N THR A 71 4.18 -5.62 19.15
CA THR A 71 5.34 -6.23 18.48
C THR A 71 5.06 -6.47 17.00
N CYS A 72 6.07 -6.32 16.14
CA CYS A 72 5.97 -6.59 14.72
C CYS A 72 5.45 -8.02 14.44
N PRO A 73 4.44 -8.21 13.57
CA PRO A 73 3.92 -9.54 13.21
C PRO A 73 4.95 -10.50 12.62
N LEU A 74 6.02 -9.98 12.00
CA LEU A 74 7.02 -10.79 11.29
C LEU A 74 8.25 -11.08 12.15
N CYS A 75 8.87 -10.05 12.75
CA CYS A 75 10.13 -10.19 13.48
C CYS A 75 9.99 -10.12 15.00
N GLN A 76 8.78 -9.91 15.52
CA GLN A 76 8.45 -9.85 16.95
C GLN A 76 9.19 -8.78 17.78
N SER A 77 9.98 -7.90 17.15
CA SER A 77 10.56 -6.74 17.83
C SER A 77 9.47 -5.73 18.23
N PRO A 78 9.64 -4.95 19.31
CA PRO A 78 8.78 -3.81 19.62
C PRO A 78 8.65 -2.87 18.40
N PHE A 79 7.43 -2.41 18.13
CA PHE A 79 7.14 -1.58 16.96
C PHE A 79 7.44 -0.09 17.18
#